data_AF-A0A2K6DGW1-F1
#
_entry.id   AF-A0A2K6DGW1-F1
#
_cell.length_a   1.000
_cell.length_b   1.000
_cell.length_c   1.000
_cell.angle_alpha   90.00
_cell.angle_beta   90.00
_cell.angle_gamma   90.00
#
_symmetry.space_group_name_H-M   'P 1'
#
loop_
_entity.id
_entity.type
_entity.pdbx_description
1 polymer ?
#
loop_
_entity_poly.entity_id
_entity_poly.type
_entity_poly.pdbx_seq_one_letter_code
_entity_poly.pdbx_strand_id
1 'polypeptide(L)'
;MDLWNLSWFLFLDALLMISGLSTPENFDVDGGMDQDIFDINEGLGLDLFEGDIRLDRAQIRNSIIGENYRWPHTIPYVLEDSLEMNAKGVILNAFERYRLKTCIDFKPWAGETNYISVIKGSGCWSSVGNRRAGKQELSIGANCDRIATVQHEFLHALGFWHEQSRSDRDDYVRIMWDRILSGSGFFMHFDSSSVNVGATAVLESRTLYPKRGFQCLQFYLYNSGSESDQLNIYIREYSTDNVDGNLTLVEEIKEIPIGSWQLYHVTLKVTKKFRVVFEGRKGSGTSLGGLSIDDINLSETRCPHHIWHIRNFTQFIGSPNGTLYSPPFYSSKGYAFQIYLNLTHVTNAGIYFHLISGANDDQLQWPCPWQQATMTLLDQNPDIRQRMSNQRSITTDPFMTTNNGSYFWDRPSKVGAVAVFPNGTQFRRGGGYGTSAFITHERLKSRDFIKGDDVYILLTVEDISHLNSTQIQATPTPSVQDLCSKTTCENDGVCTVRDGKAECRCRSGEDWWYMGERCEKRGSTRDTIVIAVSSTVAVFALMLIITLVSVYCTRKKYRERMSSNGPNLTLQNQHAF
;
A
#
# COMPACT_ATOMS: atom_id res chain seq x y z
N MET A 1 60.74 13.33 -61.00
CA MET A 1 61.39 12.72 -59.84
C MET A 1 60.53 13.05 -58.64
N ASP A 2 59.66 12.24 -58.09
CA ASP A 2 59.18 10.88 -58.35
C ASP A 2 57.77 10.85 -57.74
N LEU A 3 56.75 10.40 -58.48
CA LEU A 3 55.97 9.20 -58.15
C LEU A 3 56.27 8.69 -56.73
N TRP A 4 55.27 8.76 -55.85
CA TRP A 4 54.99 7.93 -54.66
C TRP A 4 54.14 8.78 -53.71
N ASN A 5 52.81 8.80 -53.89
CA ASN A 5 51.82 9.14 -52.84
C ASN A 5 50.37 9.08 -53.36
N LEU A 6 50.01 8.03 -54.11
CA LEU A 6 48.63 7.84 -54.60
C LEU A 6 48.10 6.43 -54.30
N SER A 7 48.27 5.96 -53.06
CA SER A 7 47.72 4.65 -52.63
C SER A 7 47.25 4.59 -51.18
N TRP A 8 46.83 5.72 -50.60
CA TRP A 8 46.29 5.75 -49.22
C TRP A 8 44.87 6.34 -49.10
N PHE A 9 44.18 6.64 -50.21
CA PHE A 9 42.84 7.24 -50.19
C PHE A 9 41.69 6.32 -50.65
N LEU A 10 41.93 5.00 -50.79
CA LEU A 10 40.89 4.04 -51.21
C LEU A 10 40.74 2.82 -50.28
N PHE A 11 41.15 2.96 -49.00
CA PHE A 11 40.98 1.91 -47.98
C PHE A 11 40.36 2.41 -46.68
N LEU A 12 39.56 3.48 -46.73
CA LEU A 12 38.80 3.98 -45.57
C LEU A 12 37.30 4.19 -45.83
N ASP A 13 36.74 3.68 -46.94
CA ASP A 13 35.31 3.80 -47.26
C ASP A 13 34.54 2.46 -47.17
N ALA A 14 35.16 1.41 -46.62
CA ALA A 14 34.53 0.09 -46.47
C ALA A 14 34.29 -0.35 -45.01
N LEU A 15 34.47 0.54 -44.02
CA LEU A 15 34.33 0.18 -42.61
C LEU A 15 33.64 1.27 -41.76
N LEU A 16 32.48 1.78 -42.19
CA LEU A 16 31.60 2.59 -41.32
C LEU A 16 30.12 2.55 -41.74
N MET A 17 29.68 1.45 -42.35
CA MET A 17 28.27 1.16 -42.63
C MET A 17 27.78 -0.07 -41.86
N ILE A 18 28.07 -0.14 -40.56
CA ILE A 18 27.36 -1.03 -39.62
C ILE A 18 27.18 -0.29 -38.29
N SER A 19 26.12 0.52 -38.20
CA SER A 19 25.28 0.64 -37.00
C SER A 19 24.13 1.62 -37.23
N GLY A 20 23.40 1.43 -38.33
CA GLY A 20 22.03 1.92 -38.46
C GLY A 20 21.04 0.82 -38.11
N LEU A 21 21.27 0.08 -37.01
CA LEU A 21 20.19 -0.73 -36.46
C LEU A 21 19.28 0.24 -35.71
N SER A 22 18.09 0.45 -36.26
CA SER A 22 17.01 1.18 -35.59
C SER A 22 16.83 0.62 -34.19
N THR A 23 17.09 1.44 -33.18
CA THR A 23 16.61 1.18 -31.83
C THR A 23 15.08 1.08 -31.91
N PRO A 24 14.45 0.02 -31.38
CA PRO A 24 13.00 -0.08 -31.29
C PRO A 24 12.49 1.18 -30.59
N GLU A 25 11.60 1.91 -31.26
CA GLU A 25 11.09 3.19 -30.77
C GLU A 25 10.41 3.00 -29.41
N ASN A 26 10.77 3.86 -28.46
CA ASN A 26 10.02 3.95 -27.21
C ASN A 26 8.69 4.66 -27.51
N PHE A 27 7.58 4.05 -27.11
CA PHE A 27 6.27 4.68 -27.12
C PHE A 27 6.07 5.45 -25.82
N ASP A 28 5.86 6.75 -25.96
CA ASP A 28 5.54 7.66 -24.87
C ASP A 28 4.03 7.93 -24.84
N VAL A 29 3.36 7.45 -23.81
CA VAL A 29 1.91 7.62 -23.63
C VAL A 29 1.51 9.08 -23.43
N ASP A 30 2.44 9.94 -22.99
CA ASP A 30 2.17 11.36 -22.80
C ASP A 30 2.64 12.21 -24.02
N GLY A 31 3.16 11.57 -25.07
CA GLY A 31 3.48 12.23 -26.34
C GLY A 31 4.52 13.36 -26.25
N GLY A 32 5.45 13.27 -25.30
CA GLY A 32 6.44 14.32 -25.01
C GLY A 32 5.89 15.53 -24.25
N MET A 33 4.63 15.47 -23.80
CA MET A 33 3.96 16.52 -23.05
C MET A 33 3.72 16.09 -21.60
N ASP A 34 3.49 17.06 -20.71
CA ASP A 34 3.06 16.82 -19.32
C ASP A 34 1.69 17.47 -19.11
N GLN A 35 0.67 16.92 -19.78
CA GLN A 35 -0.70 17.44 -19.72
C GLN A 35 -1.35 17.03 -18.39
N ASP A 36 -1.94 18.00 -17.69
CA ASP A 36 -2.82 17.76 -16.54
C ASP A 36 -4.29 17.62 -16.98
N ILE A 37 -5.20 17.34 -16.03
CA ILE A 37 -6.64 17.17 -16.27
C ILE A 37 -7.22 18.35 -17.07
N PHE A 38 -6.86 19.58 -16.68
CA PHE A 38 -7.36 20.80 -17.30
C PHE A 38 -6.93 20.91 -18.78
N ASP A 39 -5.68 20.58 -19.09
CA ASP A 39 -5.14 20.63 -20.46
C ASP A 39 -5.84 19.61 -21.38
N ILE A 40 -6.10 18.40 -20.85
CA ILE A 40 -6.82 17.34 -21.57
C ILE A 40 -8.24 17.81 -21.92
N ASN A 41 -8.96 18.36 -20.94
CA ASN A 41 -10.35 18.77 -21.11
C ASN A 41 -10.49 20.04 -21.97
N GLU A 42 -9.57 21.00 -21.83
CA GLU A 42 -9.52 22.21 -22.64
C GLU A 42 -9.21 21.87 -24.10
N GLY A 43 -8.25 20.98 -24.36
CA GLY A 43 -7.93 20.48 -25.70
C GLY A 43 -9.11 19.77 -26.39
N LEU A 44 -10.07 19.26 -25.61
CA LEU A 44 -11.32 18.65 -26.10
C LEU A 44 -12.49 19.63 -26.18
N GLY A 45 -12.34 20.87 -25.71
CA GLY A 45 -13.38 21.91 -25.75
C GLY A 45 -14.61 21.59 -24.89
N LEU A 46 -14.44 20.92 -23.75
CA LEU A 46 -15.57 20.42 -22.93
C LEU A 46 -16.31 21.52 -22.15
N ASP A 47 -15.68 22.68 -21.93
CA ASP A 47 -16.22 23.85 -21.23
C ASP A 47 -16.94 23.50 -19.90
N LEU A 48 -16.32 22.61 -19.12
CA LEU A 48 -16.79 22.17 -17.81
C LEU A 48 -16.47 23.22 -16.74
N PHE A 49 -17.22 23.21 -15.64
CA PHE A 49 -16.96 24.14 -14.54
C PHE A 49 -15.59 23.82 -13.92
N GLU A 50 -14.74 24.85 -13.78
CA GLU A 50 -13.35 24.69 -13.32
C GLU A 50 -12.54 23.62 -14.09
N GLY A 51 -12.94 23.31 -15.33
CA GLY A 51 -12.25 22.43 -16.25
C GLY A 51 -12.70 20.96 -16.22
N ASP A 52 -13.19 20.43 -15.10
CA ASP A 52 -13.52 19.00 -14.94
C ASP A 52 -14.76 18.72 -14.04
N ILE A 53 -15.44 19.76 -13.54
CA ILE A 53 -16.65 19.59 -12.73
C ILE A 53 -17.89 19.63 -13.61
N ARG A 54 -18.63 18.51 -13.62
CA ARG A 54 -19.95 18.43 -14.26
C ARG A 54 -21.03 18.91 -13.29
N LEU A 55 -21.46 20.16 -13.47
CA LEU A 55 -22.55 20.77 -12.70
C LEU A 55 -23.92 20.23 -13.09
N ASP A 56 -24.80 20.13 -12.09
CA ASP A 56 -26.23 19.86 -12.26
C ASP A 56 -27.03 21.19 -12.33
N ARG A 57 -28.22 21.17 -12.95
CA ARG A 57 -29.03 22.36 -13.30
C ARG A 57 -29.42 23.23 -12.09
N ALA A 58 -29.37 22.70 -10.87
CA ALA A 58 -29.72 23.39 -9.63
C ALA A 58 -28.55 23.56 -8.64
N GLN A 59 -27.31 23.22 -9.02
CA GLN A 59 -26.16 23.29 -8.12
C GLN A 59 -25.59 24.71 -8.06
N ILE A 60 -25.53 25.28 -6.84
CA ILE A 60 -24.87 26.57 -6.60
C ILE A 60 -23.35 26.34 -6.55
N ARG A 61 -22.61 27.12 -7.36
CA ARG A 61 -21.14 27.07 -7.50
C ARG A 61 -20.44 27.09 -6.14
N ASN A 62 -19.43 26.24 -5.96
CA ASN A 62 -18.54 26.19 -4.79
C ASN A 62 -19.23 25.92 -3.45
N SER A 63 -20.41 25.29 -3.47
CA SER A 63 -21.05 24.77 -2.25
C SER A 63 -21.33 23.27 -2.37
N ILE A 64 -20.76 22.49 -1.46
CA ILE A 64 -21.46 21.29 -0.98
C ILE A 64 -21.72 21.47 0.52
N ILE A 65 -22.87 22.04 0.84
CA ILE A 65 -23.38 22.11 2.19
C ILE A 65 -24.64 21.26 2.20
N GLY A 66 -24.59 20.13 2.90
CA GLY A 66 -25.74 19.24 3.06
C GLY A 66 -25.38 17.76 3.15
N GLU A 67 -25.82 17.11 4.22
CA GLU A 67 -25.78 15.65 4.44
C GLU A 67 -26.35 14.85 3.25
N ASN A 68 -27.28 15.44 2.51
CA ASN A 68 -27.94 14.81 1.38
C ASN A 68 -26.98 14.48 0.22
N TYR A 69 -25.85 15.17 0.09
CA TYR A 69 -24.89 14.93 -1.00
C TYR A 69 -23.74 13.99 -0.62
N ARG A 70 -23.82 13.34 0.54
CA ARG A 70 -22.79 12.41 0.99
C ARG A 70 -23.08 10.99 0.50
N TRP A 71 -22.01 10.29 0.13
CA TRP A 71 -22.05 8.85 -0.08
C TRP A 71 -22.02 8.10 1.25
N PRO A 72 -22.57 6.87 1.33
CA PRO A 72 -22.22 5.95 2.41
C PRO A 72 -20.71 5.68 2.42
N HIS A 73 -20.18 5.24 3.57
CA HIS A 73 -18.75 4.90 3.73
C HIS A 73 -18.23 3.88 2.70
N THR A 74 -19.10 2.97 2.24
CA THR A 74 -18.79 2.04 1.16
C THR A 74 -19.56 2.42 -0.10
N ILE A 75 -18.85 2.88 -1.12
CA ILE A 75 -19.42 3.40 -2.36
C ILE A 75 -19.60 2.25 -3.38
N PRO A 76 -20.83 2.01 -3.86
CA PRO A 76 -21.07 1.05 -4.93
C PRO A 76 -20.54 1.59 -6.27
N TYR A 77 -19.83 0.77 -7.03
CA TYR A 77 -19.29 1.15 -8.34
C TYR A 77 -19.55 0.10 -9.44
N VAL A 78 -19.56 0.58 -10.68
CA VAL A 78 -19.47 -0.24 -11.90
C VAL A 78 -18.30 0.29 -12.73
N LEU A 79 -17.43 -0.60 -13.19
CA LEU A 79 -16.42 -0.29 -14.20
C LEU A 79 -16.98 -0.72 -15.55
N GLU A 80 -17.36 0.25 -16.38
CA GLU A 80 -18.05 -0.04 -17.63
C GLU A 80 -17.09 -0.62 -18.68
N ASP A 81 -17.63 -1.42 -19.61
CA ASP A 81 -16.84 -2.10 -20.64
C ASP A 81 -16.14 -1.13 -21.61
N SER A 82 -16.58 0.13 -21.66
CA SER A 82 -15.96 1.19 -22.46
C SER A 82 -14.57 1.61 -21.96
N LEU A 83 -14.25 1.35 -20.69
CA LEU A 83 -12.95 1.68 -20.10
C LEU A 83 -11.82 0.87 -20.73
N GLU A 84 -10.70 1.54 -20.95
CA GLU A 84 -9.46 0.87 -21.33
C GLU A 84 -9.00 -0.09 -20.23
N MET A 85 -8.37 -1.19 -20.62
CA MET A 85 -7.88 -2.21 -19.67
C MET A 85 -6.93 -1.61 -18.64
N ASN A 86 -6.04 -0.70 -19.06
CA ASN A 86 -5.14 -0.01 -18.14
C ASN A 86 -5.93 0.82 -17.11
N ALA A 87 -6.90 1.61 -17.56
CA ALA A 87 -7.76 2.43 -16.70
C ALA A 87 -8.48 1.59 -15.65
N LYS A 88 -9.05 0.43 -16.00
CA LYS A 88 -9.70 -0.47 -15.03
C LYS A 88 -8.74 -0.87 -13.90
N GLY A 89 -7.52 -1.28 -14.23
CA GLY A 89 -6.50 -1.61 -13.23
C GLY A 89 -6.06 -0.40 -12.39
N VAL A 90 -5.88 0.76 -13.00
CA VAL A 90 -5.52 2.01 -12.30
C VAL A 90 -6.62 2.46 -11.33
N ILE A 91 -7.90 2.32 -11.70
CA ILE A 91 -9.03 2.65 -10.83
C ILE A 91 -9.04 1.77 -9.58
N LEU A 92 -8.82 0.46 -9.75
CA LEU A 92 -8.72 -0.47 -8.61
C LEU A 92 -7.52 -0.14 -7.71
N ASN A 93 -6.39 0.27 -8.29
CA ASN A 93 -5.23 0.77 -7.53
C ASN A 93 -5.55 2.05 -6.75
N ALA A 94 -6.36 2.96 -7.31
CA ALA A 94 -6.83 4.16 -6.60
C ALA A 94 -7.70 3.79 -5.39
N PHE A 95 -8.58 2.79 -5.52
CA PHE A 95 -9.39 2.30 -4.39
C PHE A 95 -8.53 1.75 -3.26
N GLU A 96 -7.42 1.08 -3.56
CA GLU A 96 -6.47 0.62 -2.53
C GLU A 96 -5.82 1.79 -1.77
N ARG A 97 -5.57 2.94 -2.41
CA ARG A 97 -5.10 4.15 -1.71
C ARG A 97 -6.16 4.72 -0.75
N TYR A 98 -7.43 4.73 -1.16
CA TYR A 98 -8.54 5.12 -0.28
C TYR A 98 -8.65 4.18 0.93
N ARG A 99 -8.62 2.86 0.71
CA ARG A 99 -8.67 1.84 1.78
C ARG A 99 -7.53 1.96 2.79
N LEU A 100 -6.35 2.37 2.34
CA LEU A 100 -5.18 2.56 3.21
C LEU A 100 -5.24 3.88 4.00
N LYS A 101 -5.72 4.97 3.39
CA LYS A 101 -5.57 6.33 3.93
C LYS A 101 -6.85 6.93 4.49
N THR A 102 -7.99 6.29 4.27
CA THR A 102 -9.31 6.81 4.67
C THR A 102 -10.18 5.67 5.22
N CYS A 103 -11.36 6.01 5.74
CA CYS A 103 -12.40 5.03 6.05
C CYS A 103 -13.36 4.74 4.88
N ILE A 104 -13.11 5.34 3.70
CA ILE A 104 -13.92 5.13 2.50
C ILE A 104 -13.48 3.83 1.83
N ASP A 105 -14.46 3.01 1.46
CA ASP A 105 -14.27 1.76 0.74
C ASP A 105 -15.15 1.74 -0.52
N PHE A 106 -14.85 0.81 -1.42
CA PHE A 106 -15.52 0.64 -2.70
C PHE A 106 -15.94 -0.81 -2.87
N LYS A 107 -17.15 -1.04 -3.35
CA LYS A 107 -17.64 -2.39 -3.67
C LYS A 107 -18.34 -2.44 -5.02
N PRO A 108 -18.31 -3.57 -5.76
CA PRO A 108 -19.13 -3.73 -6.94
C PRO A 108 -20.60 -3.49 -6.62
N TRP A 109 -21.29 -2.77 -7.51
CA TRP A 109 -22.72 -2.50 -7.40
C TRP A 109 -23.52 -3.81 -7.40
N ALA A 110 -24.48 -3.92 -6.48
CA ALA A 110 -25.30 -5.11 -6.26
C ALA A 110 -26.81 -4.78 -6.23
N GLY A 111 -27.20 -3.64 -6.81
CA GLY A 111 -28.60 -3.17 -6.84
C GLY A 111 -28.89 -2.01 -5.88
N GLU A 112 -27.87 -1.36 -5.31
CA GLU A 112 -28.06 -0.14 -4.52
C GLU A 112 -28.69 0.98 -5.35
N THR A 113 -29.51 1.81 -4.70
CA THR A 113 -30.24 2.89 -5.38
C THR A 113 -29.32 3.85 -6.12
N ASN A 114 -28.17 4.21 -5.55
CA ASN A 114 -27.20 5.12 -6.15
C ASN A 114 -25.84 4.45 -6.22
N TYR A 115 -25.12 4.64 -7.32
CA TYR A 115 -23.80 4.08 -7.55
C TYR A 115 -23.01 4.92 -8.55
N ILE A 116 -21.68 4.82 -8.51
CA ILE A 116 -20.80 5.47 -9.47
C ILE A 116 -20.58 4.52 -10.66
N SER A 117 -20.88 5.00 -11.85
CA SER A 117 -20.61 4.32 -13.12
C SER A 117 -19.39 4.95 -13.78
N VAL A 118 -18.24 4.27 -13.71
CA VAL A 118 -17.01 4.78 -14.31
C VAL A 118 -16.99 4.40 -15.79
N ILE A 119 -16.91 5.40 -16.66
CA ILE A 119 -17.00 5.25 -18.12
C ILE A 119 -15.76 5.84 -18.80
N LYS A 120 -15.49 5.40 -20.03
CA LYS A 120 -14.64 6.14 -20.96
C LYS A 120 -15.47 7.21 -21.68
N GLY A 121 -15.62 8.38 -21.06
CA GLY A 121 -16.17 9.57 -21.71
C GLY A 121 -15.08 10.40 -22.41
N SER A 122 -15.47 11.58 -22.90
CA SER A 122 -14.50 12.59 -23.35
C SER A 122 -13.92 13.31 -22.13
N GLY A 123 -12.59 13.25 -21.97
CA GLY A 123 -11.89 13.89 -20.85
C GLY A 123 -12.02 13.18 -19.51
N CYS A 124 -11.48 13.80 -18.45
CA CYS A 124 -11.56 13.35 -17.07
C CYS A 124 -12.51 14.29 -16.33
N TRP A 125 -13.59 13.78 -15.74
CA TRP A 125 -14.54 14.63 -15.02
C TRP A 125 -15.47 13.85 -14.11
N SER A 126 -16.05 14.56 -13.15
CA SER A 126 -16.97 14.02 -12.17
C SER A 126 -17.99 15.08 -11.72
N SER A 127 -19.13 14.61 -11.20
CA SER A 127 -20.05 15.49 -10.48
C SER A 127 -19.64 15.61 -9.01
N VAL A 128 -19.84 16.79 -8.42
CA VAL A 128 -19.47 17.02 -7.01
C VAL A 128 -20.54 16.47 -6.06
N GLY A 129 -20.19 15.41 -5.33
CA GLY A 129 -21.02 14.71 -4.35
C GLY A 129 -21.95 13.64 -4.91
N ASN A 130 -22.67 12.94 -4.01
CA ASN A 130 -23.74 12.02 -4.37
C ASN A 130 -24.96 12.79 -4.87
N ARG A 131 -25.23 12.70 -6.17
CA ARG A 131 -26.34 13.41 -6.82
C ARG A 131 -27.71 12.77 -6.59
N ARG A 132 -27.75 11.57 -6.01
CA ARG A 132 -28.96 10.76 -5.78
C ARG A 132 -29.79 10.52 -7.05
N ALA A 133 -29.14 10.46 -8.20
CA ALA A 133 -29.75 10.30 -9.52
C ALA A 133 -29.79 8.84 -10.01
N GLY A 134 -29.48 7.88 -9.12
CA GLY A 134 -29.27 6.49 -9.51
C GLY A 134 -27.87 6.26 -10.05
N LYS A 135 -27.77 6.01 -11.36
CA LYS A 135 -26.50 5.89 -12.08
C LYS A 135 -25.83 7.27 -12.15
N GLN A 136 -24.73 7.47 -11.44
CA GLN A 136 -23.92 8.68 -11.51
C GLN A 136 -22.65 8.42 -12.31
N GLU A 137 -22.50 9.08 -13.45
CA GLU A 137 -21.32 8.92 -14.32
C GLU A 137 -20.09 9.63 -13.76
N LEU A 138 -18.93 8.99 -13.95
CA LEU A 138 -17.60 9.55 -13.74
C LEU A 138 -16.74 9.15 -14.94
N SER A 139 -16.13 10.12 -15.62
CA SER A 139 -15.35 9.86 -16.83
C SER A 139 -13.87 9.69 -16.50
N ILE A 140 -13.31 8.55 -16.89
CA ILE A 140 -11.87 8.33 -17.02
C ILE A 140 -11.63 8.05 -18.50
N GLY A 141 -11.48 9.13 -19.27
CA GLY A 141 -11.25 9.12 -20.71
C GLY A 141 -9.82 8.74 -21.10
N ALA A 142 -9.49 8.94 -22.38
CA ALA A 142 -8.11 8.80 -22.86
C ALA A 142 -7.17 9.75 -22.10
N ASN A 143 -5.97 9.26 -21.74
CA ASN A 143 -4.94 9.97 -20.96
C ASN A 143 -5.30 10.27 -19.49
N CYS A 144 -6.49 9.85 -19.02
CA CYS A 144 -6.93 10.02 -17.63
C CYS A 144 -6.58 8.83 -16.72
N ASP A 145 -5.96 7.78 -17.27
CA ASP A 145 -5.60 6.54 -16.60
C ASP A 145 -4.36 6.67 -15.71
N ARG A 146 -4.29 7.78 -14.96
CA ARG A 146 -3.29 8.08 -13.94
C ARG A 146 -3.93 7.97 -12.56
N ILE A 147 -3.26 7.33 -11.61
CA ILE A 147 -3.84 7.08 -10.28
C ILE A 147 -4.27 8.36 -9.57
N ALA A 148 -3.49 9.44 -9.70
CA ALA A 148 -3.80 10.72 -9.09
C ALA A 148 -5.04 11.38 -9.71
N THR A 149 -5.21 11.27 -11.04
CA THR A 149 -6.42 11.71 -11.76
C THR A 149 -7.64 10.95 -11.26
N VAL A 150 -7.58 9.62 -11.15
CA VAL A 150 -8.70 8.86 -10.58
C VAL A 150 -9.00 9.29 -9.13
N GLN A 151 -7.97 9.47 -8.29
CA GLN A 151 -8.18 9.94 -6.92
C GLN A 151 -8.87 11.31 -6.89
N HIS A 152 -8.47 12.24 -7.77
CA HIS A 152 -9.05 13.56 -7.93
C HIS A 152 -10.53 13.49 -8.29
N GLU A 153 -10.90 12.75 -9.33
CA GLU A 153 -12.30 12.62 -9.77
C GLU A 153 -13.20 11.97 -8.72
N PHE A 154 -12.64 11.05 -7.92
CA PHE A 154 -13.36 10.46 -6.79
C PHE A 154 -13.46 11.41 -5.59
N LEU A 155 -12.52 12.35 -5.40
CA LEU A 155 -12.68 13.43 -4.42
C LEU A 155 -13.83 14.36 -4.83
N HIS A 156 -13.95 14.70 -6.12
CA HIS A 156 -15.16 15.36 -6.62
C HIS A 156 -16.41 14.56 -6.30
N ALA A 157 -16.45 13.26 -6.62
CA ALA A 157 -17.61 12.42 -6.32
C ALA A 157 -17.95 12.35 -4.81
N LEU A 158 -16.96 12.46 -3.92
CA LEU A 158 -17.13 12.55 -2.47
C LEU A 158 -17.63 13.92 -1.97
N GLY A 159 -17.56 14.93 -2.83
CA GLY A 159 -18.09 16.27 -2.60
C GLY A 159 -17.02 17.35 -2.41
N PHE A 160 -15.77 17.10 -2.80
CA PHE A 160 -14.74 18.14 -2.76
C PHE A 160 -14.75 18.97 -4.04
N TRP A 161 -14.58 20.28 -3.88
CA TRP A 161 -14.23 21.18 -4.98
C TRP A 161 -12.71 21.32 -5.03
N HIS A 162 -12.20 22.09 -5.98
CA HIS A 162 -10.79 22.39 -6.01
C HIS A 162 -10.30 23.25 -4.84
N GLU A 163 -9.05 23.04 -4.42
CA GLU A 163 -8.45 23.78 -3.30
C GLU A 163 -8.31 25.28 -3.61
N GLN A 164 -8.02 25.65 -4.87
CA GLN A 164 -7.98 27.06 -5.29
C GLN A 164 -9.35 27.75 -5.29
N SER A 165 -10.44 27.02 -5.04
CA SER A 165 -11.80 27.56 -4.98
C SER A 165 -12.28 27.82 -3.56
N ARG A 166 -11.40 27.65 -2.57
CA ARG A 166 -11.66 28.03 -1.17
C ARG A 166 -12.01 29.51 -1.03
N SER A 167 -12.93 29.82 -0.11
CA SER A 167 -13.40 31.19 0.16
C SER A 167 -12.29 32.12 0.67
N ASP A 168 -11.22 31.53 1.20
CA ASP A 168 -10.09 32.21 1.80
C ASP A 168 -8.85 32.19 0.89
N ARG A 169 -8.94 31.63 -0.34
CA ARG A 169 -7.80 31.46 -1.28
C ARG A 169 -6.95 32.72 -1.48
N ASP A 170 -7.57 33.91 -1.44
CA ASP A 170 -6.93 35.18 -1.72
C ASP A 170 -5.92 35.55 -0.59
N ASP A 171 -5.91 34.81 0.54
CA ASP A 171 -5.05 35.01 1.72
C ASP A 171 -3.80 34.10 1.79
N TYR A 172 -3.66 33.04 0.97
CA TYR A 172 -2.73 31.92 1.27
C TYR A 172 -1.44 31.81 0.46
N VAL A 173 -1.16 32.73 -0.47
CA VAL A 173 0.12 32.68 -1.19
C VAL A 173 1.24 33.41 -0.42
N ARG A 174 1.78 32.74 0.62
CA ARG A 174 3.18 32.87 1.05
C ARG A 174 3.61 31.67 1.92
N ILE A 175 4.69 30.99 1.53
CA ILE A 175 5.34 29.92 2.33
C ILE A 175 6.57 30.49 3.06
N MET A 176 6.72 30.17 4.35
CA MET A 176 7.87 30.54 5.20
C MET A 176 8.66 29.27 5.60
N TRP A 177 9.76 28.99 4.91
CA TRP A 177 10.54 27.74 5.03
C TRP A 177 11.54 27.71 6.21
N ASP A 178 11.71 28.82 6.94
CA ASP A 178 12.92 29.10 7.72
C ASP A 178 12.86 28.59 9.18
N ARG A 179 12.03 27.60 9.51
CA ARG A 179 11.78 27.17 10.92
C ARG A 179 11.68 25.66 11.16
N ILE A 180 12.29 24.81 10.33
CA ILE A 180 12.28 23.36 10.56
C ILE A 180 13.65 22.92 11.10
N LEU A 181 13.70 22.59 12.39
CA LEU A 181 14.88 22.09 13.09
C LEU A 181 15.03 20.57 12.90
N SER A 182 16.29 20.16 12.77
CA SER A 182 16.78 18.77 12.80
C SER A 182 16.39 18.06 14.10
N GLY A 183 15.81 16.87 13.97
CA GLY A 183 15.52 15.96 15.08
C GLY A 183 16.39 14.70 15.00
N SER A 184 16.79 14.20 16.17
CA SER A 184 17.45 12.91 16.36
C SER A 184 16.46 11.75 16.20
N GLY A 185 16.79 10.76 15.37
CA GLY A 185 16.05 9.49 15.23
C GLY A 185 16.60 8.39 16.15
N PHE A 186 15.76 7.41 16.49
CA PHE A 186 16.14 6.20 17.21
C PHE A 186 15.75 4.99 16.36
N PHE A 187 16.59 3.96 16.36
CA PHE A 187 16.33 2.66 15.72
C PHE A 187 16.53 1.53 16.75
N MET A 188 15.98 0.35 16.49
CA MET A 188 16.23 -0.83 17.33
C MET A 188 17.49 -1.54 16.84
N HIS A 189 18.37 -1.95 17.75
CA HIS A 189 19.62 -2.62 17.43
C HIS A 189 19.80 -3.92 18.21
N PHE A 190 20.14 -4.99 17.49
CA PHE A 190 20.62 -6.24 18.04
C PHE A 190 22.14 -6.30 17.85
N ASP A 191 22.87 -6.07 18.94
CA ASP A 191 24.33 -6.17 18.96
C ASP A 191 24.76 -7.63 18.93
N SER A 192 25.15 -8.11 17.74
CA SER A 192 25.63 -9.48 17.55
C SER A 192 27.09 -9.64 17.99
N SER A 193 27.84 -8.55 18.19
CA SER A 193 29.25 -8.60 18.57
C SER A 193 29.46 -9.06 20.02
N SER A 194 28.50 -8.80 20.90
CA SER A 194 28.57 -9.08 22.35
C SER A 194 27.93 -10.40 22.78
N VAL A 195 27.48 -11.24 21.84
CA VAL A 195 26.79 -12.51 22.13
C VAL A 195 27.46 -13.71 21.47
N ASN A 196 27.17 -14.92 21.99
CA ASN A 196 27.70 -16.17 21.46
C ASN A 196 27.04 -16.57 20.13
N VAL A 197 27.78 -17.27 19.27
CA VAL A 197 27.24 -17.81 18.00
C VAL A 197 25.97 -18.61 18.26
N GLY A 198 24.92 -18.35 17.47
CA GLY A 198 23.61 -18.98 17.63
C GLY A 198 22.69 -18.31 18.65
N ALA A 199 23.15 -17.31 19.40
CA ALA A 199 22.27 -16.50 20.25
C ALA A 199 21.25 -15.73 19.41
N THR A 200 20.05 -15.57 19.97
CA THR A 200 18.94 -14.86 19.34
C THR A 200 18.39 -13.76 20.22
N ALA A 201 17.83 -12.72 19.60
CA ALA A 201 17.05 -11.67 20.26
C ALA A 201 15.72 -11.50 19.55
N VAL A 202 14.63 -11.45 20.32
CA VAL A 202 13.26 -11.41 19.80
C VAL A 202 12.61 -10.06 20.11
N LEU A 203 12.06 -9.42 19.08
CA LEU A 203 11.24 -8.22 19.15
C LEU A 203 9.84 -8.55 18.62
N GLU A 204 8.80 -8.37 19.45
CA GLU A 204 7.42 -8.67 19.07
C GLU A 204 6.57 -7.41 18.90
N SER A 205 5.70 -7.43 17.91
CA SER A 205 4.64 -6.42 17.80
C SER A 205 3.60 -6.59 18.92
N ARG A 206 2.81 -5.55 19.16
CA ARG A 206 1.50 -5.71 19.82
C ARG A 206 0.61 -6.67 19.02
N THR A 207 -0.47 -7.15 19.63
CA THR A 207 -1.49 -7.93 18.91
C THR A 207 -2.20 -7.08 17.86
N LEU A 208 -2.32 -7.61 16.65
CA LEU A 208 -2.90 -6.98 15.47
C LEU A 208 -4.13 -7.77 15.00
N TYR A 209 -5.09 -7.07 14.38
CA TYR A 209 -6.40 -7.62 14.01
C TYR A 209 -6.62 -7.41 12.50
N PRO A 210 -6.33 -8.42 11.66
CA PRO A 210 -6.50 -8.29 10.22
C PRO A 210 -7.97 -8.20 9.84
N LYS A 211 -8.28 -7.38 8.85
CA LYS A 211 -9.60 -7.23 8.22
C LYS A 211 -9.64 -7.87 6.82
N ARG A 212 -8.48 -8.15 6.22
CA ARG A 212 -8.29 -8.87 4.96
C ARG A 212 -7.41 -10.11 5.20
N GLY A 213 -7.37 -11.00 4.23
CA GLY A 213 -6.59 -12.25 4.31
C GLY A 213 -5.13 -12.15 3.83
N PHE A 214 -4.61 -10.93 3.65
CA PHE A 214 -3.25 -10.71 3.15
C PHE A 214 -2.70 -9.38 3.66
N GLN A 215 -1.39 -9.36 3.91
CA GLN A 215 -0.67 -8.18 4.39
C GLN A 215 0.70 -8.09 3.75
N CYS A 216 1.26 -6.87 3.75
CA CYS A 216 2.64 -6.62 3.39
C CYS A 216 3.34 -5.97 4.58
N LEU A 217 4.29 -6.70 5.15
CA LEU A 217 5.21 -6.17 6.15
C LEU A 217 6.41 -5.57 5.41
N GLN A 218 6.84 -4.38 5.80
CA GLN A 218 8.03 -3.74 5.26
C GLN A 218 8.80 -3.01 6.35
N PHE A 219 10.11 -2.94 6.20
CA PHE A 219 11.02 -2.30 7.16
C PHE A 219 12.36 -2.03 6.52
N TYR A 220 13.12 -1.09 7.08
CA TYR A 220 14.51 -0.87 6.74
C TYR A 220 15.41 -1.68 7.68
N LEU A 221 16.42 -2.33 7.11
CA LEU A 221 17.40 -3.15 7.83
C LEU A 221 18.81 -2.68 7.50
N TYR A 222 19.66 -2.54 8.52
CA TYR A 222 21.08 -2.20 8.38
C TYR A 222 21.91 -3.29 9.05
N ASN A 223 22.92 -3.81 8.34
CA ASN A 223 23.87 -4.76 8.90
C ASN A 223 25.23 -4.09 9.12
N SER A 224 25.72 -4.08 10.35
CA SER A 224 27.11 -3.75 10.71
C SER A 224 27.88 -4.96 11.27
N GLY A 225 27.24 -6.13 11.32
CA GLY A 225 27.80 -7.37 11.82
C GLY A 225 28.41 -8.23 10.72
N SER A 226 28.19 -9.55 10.81
CA SER A 226 28.67 -10.51 9.81
C SER A 226 27.63 -10.74 8.72
N GLU A 227 28.05 -11.11 7.50
CA GLU A 227 27.15 -11.62 6.45
C GLU A 227 26.43 -12.92 6.86
N SER A 228 26.98 -13.64 7.84
CA SER A 228 26.35 -14.85 8.41
C SER A 228 25.27 -14.55 9.46
N ASP A 229 25.15 -13.31 9.93
CA ASP A 229 24.03 -12.90 10.79
C ASP A 229 22.74 -12.88 9.96
N GLN A 230 21.63 -13.27 10.58
CA GLN A 230 20.35 -13.39 9.88
C GLN A 230 19.19 -12.80 10.70
N LEU A 231 18.13 -12.41 10.02
CA LEU A 231 16.87 -11.99 10.62
C LEU A 231 15.76 -12.96 10.20
N ASN A 232 15.15 -13.62 11.17
CA ASN A 232 14.01 -14.50 10.98
C ASN A 232 12.72 -13.74 11.30
N ILE A 233 11.70 -13.89 10.46
CA ILE A 233 10.38 -13.31 10.67
C ILE A 233 9.40 -14.45 10.94
N TYR A 234 8.75 -14.41 12.10
CA TYR A 234 7.67 -15.34 12.44
C TYR A 234 6.35 -14.59 12.61
N ILE A 235 5.27 -15.35 12.45
CA ILE A 235 3.91 -14.93 12.79
C ILE A 235 3.41 -15.80 13.93
N ARG A 236 2.99 -15.15 15.03
CA ARG A 236 2.25 -15.82 16.10
C ARG A 236 0.76 -15.54 15.94
N GLU A 237 0.02 -16.50 15.41
CA GLU A 237 -1.43 -16.40 15.18
C GLU A 237 -2.20 -17.02 16.36
N TYR A 238 -3.20 -16.31 16.89
CA TYR A 238 -3.99 -16.78 18.04
C TYR A 238 -5.37 -17.28 17.60
N SER A 239 -5.78 -18.42 18.11
CA SER A 239 -7.13 -18.99 17.91
C SER A 239 -7.86 -19.16 19.25
N THR A 240 -9.13 -19.57 19.20
CA THR A 240 -9.89 -19.96 20.40
C THR A 240 -9.30 -21.20 21.06
N ASP A 241 -8.72 -22.11 20.25
CA ASP A 241 -8.24 -23.42 20.70
C ASP A 241 -6.77 -23.37 21.17
N ASN A 242 -6.04 -22.31 20.82
CA ASN A 242 -4.65 -22.10 21.23
C ASN A 242 -4.44 -20.67 21.73
N VAL A 243 -4.53 -20.51 23.05
CA VAL A 243 -4.39 -19.22 23.75
C VAL A 243 -2.94 -18.72 23.72
N ASP A 244 -1.96 -19.62 23.70
CA ASP A 244 -0.53 -19.29 23.62
C ASP A 244 -0.09 -18.90 22.19
N GLY A 245 -0.92 -19.21 21.20
CA GLY A 245 -0.73 -18.87 19.79
C GLY A 245 0.16 -19.86 19.05
N ASN A 246 -0.09 -20.01 17.75
CA ASN A 246 0.71 -20.84 16.86
C ASN A 246 1.81 -19.98 16.21
N LEU A 247 3.07 -20.34 16.42
CA LEU A 247 4.23 -19.62 15.88
C LEU A 247 4.73 -20.30 14.60
N THR A 248 4.73 -19.56 13.50
CA THR A 248 5.16 -20.05 12.18
C THR A 248 6.25 -19.15 11.63
N LEU A 249 7.38 -19.73 11.22
CA LEU A 249 8.42 -19.02 10.47
C LEU A 249 7.89 -18.71 9.07
N VAL A 250 7.94 -17.44 8.67
CA VAL A 250 7.44 -16.99 7.36
C VAL A 250 8.53 -16.47 6.43
N GLU A 251 9.65 -16.02 6.97
CA GLU A 251 10.78 -15.54 6.16
C GLU A 251 12.11 -15.71 6.90
N GLU A 252 13.17 -16.04 6.16
CA GLU A 252 14.55 -16.01 6.63
C GLU A 252 15.37 -15.05 5.76
N ILE A 253 15.81 -13.93 6.34
CA ILE A 253 16.66 -12.95 5.64
C ILE A 253 18.11 -13.22 6.02
N LYS A 254 18.87 -13.75 5.05
CA LYS A 254 20.29 -14.13 5.17
C LYS A 254 21.14 -13.26 4.25
N GLU A 255 22.47 -13.29 4.43
CA GLU A 255 23.44 -12.60 3.56
C GLU A 255 23.11 -11.11 3.37
N ILE A 256 22.74 -10.44 4.47
CA ILE A 256 22.29 -9.04 4.46
C ILE A 256 23.50 -8.14 4.13
N PRO A 257 23.44 -7.31 3.06
CA PRO A 257 24.53 -6.42 2.69
C PRO A 257 24.94 -5.49 3.84
N ILE A 258 26.24 -5.40 4.08
CA ILE A 258 26.81 -4.62 5.17
C ILE A 258 26.90 -3.13 4.78
N GLY A 259 26.70 -2.24 5.75
CA GLY A 259 27.08 -0.83 5.62
C GLY A 259 26.05 0.09 4.97
N SER A 260 24.84 -0.39 4.66
CA SER A 260 23.77 0.44 4.09
C SER A 260 22.38 0.01 4.55
N TRP A 261 21.44 0.95 4.59
CA TRP A 261 20.03 0.65 4.87
C TRP A 261 19.39 -0.01 3.66
N GLN A 262 18.75 -1.15 3.88
CA GLN A 262 18.09 -1.96 2.85
C GLN A 262 16.60 -2.07 3.16
N LEU A 263 15.74 -1.75 2.18
CA LEU A 263 14.29 -1.92 2.31
C LEU A 263 13.88 -3.36 2.00
N TYR A 264 13.26 -4.03 2.96
CA TYR A 264 12.71 -5.38 2.81
C TYR A 264 11.18 -5.38 2.79
N HIS A 265 10.60 -6.34 2.07
CA HIS A 265 9.17 -6.61 2.05
C HIS A 265 8.93 -8.10 2.30
N VAL A 266 7.98 -8.42 3.17
CA VAL A 266 7.59 -9.79 3.55
C VAL A 266 6.08 -9.95 3.33
N THR A 267 5.71 -10.90 2.46
CA THR A 267 4.31 -11.18 2.13
C THR A 267 3.68 -12.06 3.20
N LEU A 268 2.54 -11.62 3.74
CA LEU A 268 1.82 -12.34 4.79
C LEU A 268 0.40 -12.69 4.34
N LYS A 269 -0.15 -13.78 4.88
CA LYS A 269 -1.51 -14.29 4.58
C LYS A 269 -2.25 -14.66 5.87
N VAL A 270 -2.29 -13.72 6.83
CA VAL A 270 -2.83 -13.98 8.17
C VAL A 270 -4.31 -13.60 8.21
N THR A 271 -5.13 -14.41 8.88
CA THR A 271 -6.60 -14.22 8.90
C THR A 271 -7.17 -14.02 10.30
N LYS A 272 -6.47 -14.46 11.34
CA LYS A 272 -6.85 -14.25 12.75
C LYS A 272 -5.95 -13.20 13.39
N LYS A 273 -6.27 -12.81 14.63
CA LYS A 273 -5.42 -11.89 15.39
C LYS A 273 -4.01 -12.46 15.56
N PHE A 274 -2.98 -11.65 15.37
CA PHE A 274 -1.60 -12.13 15.34
C PHE A 274 -0.58 -11.13 15.88
N ARG A 275 0.65 -11.58 16.08
CA ARG A 275 1.84 -10.74 16.27
C ARG A 275 2.87 -11.05 15.20
N VAL A 276 3.61 -10.02 14.79
CA VAL A 276 4.86 -10.17 14.03
C VAL A 276 5.99 -10.33 15.05
N VAL A 277 6.86 -11.30 14.81
CA VAL A 277 7.99 -11.64 15.69
C VAL A 277 9.25 -11.54 14.85
N PHE A 278 10.11 -10.58 15.18
CA PHE A 278 11.42 -10.39 14.58
C PHE A 278 12.46 -11.09 15.46
N GLU A 279 13.22 -12.02 14.91
CA GLU A 279 14.28 -12.73 15.63
C GLU A 279 15.61 -12.49 14.91
N GLY A 280 16.46 -11.64 15.51
CA GLY A 280 17.85 -11.51 15.08
C GLY A 280 18.66 -12.70 15.59
N ARG A 281 19.50 -13.30 14.74
CA ARG A 281 20.34 -14.45 15.08
C ARG A 281 21.78 -14.20 14.69
N LYS A 282 22.70 -14.38 15.65
CA LYS A 282 24.14 -14.30 15.40
C LYS A 282 24.63 -15.53 14.61
N GLY A 283 25.30 -15.27 13.50
CA GLY A 283 25.96 -16.26 12.65
C GLY A 283 27.31 -16.73 13.17
N SER A 284 27.97 -17.59 12.40
CA SER A 284 29.29 -18.14 12.75
C SER A 284 30.46 -17.20 12.47
N GLY A 285 30.25 -16.16 11.66
CA GLY A 285 31.29 -15.20 11.31
C GLY A 285 31.57 -14.19 12.41
N THR A 286 32.78 -13.62 12.38
CA THR A 286 33.18 -12.54 13.29
C THR A 286 32.33 -11.30 13.00
N SER A 287 31.69 -10.76 14.04
CA SER A 287 30.87 -9.54 13.96
C SER A 287 31.51 -8.45 14.82
N LEU A 288 31.54 -7.22 14.29
CA LEU A 288 31.99 -6.01 14.99
C LEU A 288 30.82 -5.05 15.31
N GLY A 289 29.60 -5.48 15.05
CA GLY A 289 28.37 -4.70 15.21
C GLY A 289 27.16 -5.60 15.33
N GLY A 290 26.15 -5.40 14.48
CA GLY A 290 24.94 -6.23 14.51
C GLY A 290 23.88 -5.82 13.49
N LEU A 291 22.63 -6.11 13.82
CA LEU A 291 21.47 -5.84 12.96
C LEU A 291 20.64 -4.68 13.53
N SER A 292 20.35 -3.67 12.72
CA SER A 292 19.47 -2.56 13.09
C SER A 292 18.22 -2.55 12.22
N ILE A 293 17.06 -2.31 12.83
CA ILE A 293 15.78 -2.23 12.13
C ILE A 293 15.08 -0.91 12.44
N ASP A 294 14.46 -0.31 11.43
CA ASP A 294 13.73 0.95 11.56
C ASP A 294 12.59 1.05 10.53
N ASP A 295 11.73 2.07 10.67
CA ASP A 295 10.65 2.42 9.74
C ASP A 295 9.70 1.23 9.41
N ILE A 296 9.42 0.39 10.41
CA ILE A 296 8.55 -0.79 10.27
C ILE A 296 7.11 -0.36 9.97
N ASN A 297 6.60 -0.76 8.81
CA ASN A 297 5.22 -0.54 8.37
C ASN A 297 4.53 -1.87 8.04
N LEU A 298 3.26 -1.98 8.41
CA LEU A 298 2.42 -3.13 8.08
C LEU A 298 1.09 -2.62 7.54
N SER A 299 0.71 -3.10 6.36
CA SER A 299 -0.56 -2.77 5.71
C SER A 299 -1.23 -4.01 5.14
N GLU A 300 -2.56 -4.02 5.06
CA GLU A 300 -3.33 -5.10 4.42
C GLU A 300 -3.37 -4.93 2.89
N THR A 301 -2.18 -4.85 2.30
CA THR A 301 -1.92 -4.64 0.86
C THR A 301 -1.06 -5.77 0.31
N ARG A 302 -0.98 -5.91 -1.01
CA ARG A 302 0.00 -6.81 -1.64
C ARG A 302 1.40 -6.18 -1.59
N CYS A 303 2.43 -7.00 -1.40
CA CYS A 303 3.81 -6.54 -1.58
C CYS A 303 4.13 -6.35 -3.06
N PRO A 304 5.07 -5.45 -3.41
CA PRO A 304 5.58 -5.36 -4.77
C PRO A 304 6.21 -6.69 -5.18
N HIS A 305 6.08 -7.06 -6.47
CA HIS A 305 6.69 -8.29 -6.98
C HIS A 305 8.20 -8.17 -7.04
N HIS A 306 8.71 -7.01 -7.44
CA HIS A 306 10.14 -6.72 -7.56
C HIS A 306 10.45 -5.32 -7.05
N ILE A 307 11.70 -5.10 -6.67
CA ILE A 307 12.20 -3.83 -6.15
C ILE A 307 13.48 -3.51 -6.89
N TRP A 308 13.54 -2.36 -7.55
CA TRP A 308 14.77 -1.84 -8.12
C TRP A 308 15.33 -0.77 -7.20
N HIS A 309 16.41 -1.11 -6.50
CA HIS A 309 17.17 -0.20 -5.64
C HIS A 309 18.31 0.44 -6.44
N ILE A 310 18.34 1.77 -6.49
CA ILE A 310 19.37 2.57 -7.16
C ILE A 310 20.13 3.35 -6.08
N ARG A 311 21.42 3.06 -5.93
CA ARG A 311 22.33 3.76 -5.01
C ARG A 311 23.03 4.93 -5.71
N ASN A 312 23.49 5.90 -4.92
CA ASN A 312 24.18 7.10 -5.40
C ASN A 312 23.38 7.83 -6.49
N PHE A 313 22.07 8.00 -6.27
CA PHE A 313 21.11 8.38 -7.30
C PHE A 313 21.29 9.82 -7.79
N THR A 314 21.65 10.73 -6.91
CA THR A 314 21.65 12.19 -7.18
C THR A 314 22.58 12.57 -8.34
N GLN A 315 23.67 11.83 -8.57
CA GLN A 315 24.62 12.09 -9.66
C GLN A 315 24.01 11.93 -11.07
N PHE A 316 22.89 11.22 -11.20
CA PHE A 316 22.26 10.91 -12.48
C PHE A 316 21.25 11.98 -12.93
N ILE A 317 20.77 12.83 -12.02
CA ILE A 317 19.71 13.81 -12.29
C ILE A 317 20.25 14.92 -13.21
N GLY A 318 19.65 15.06 -14.40
CA GLY A 318 20.07 16.02 -15.42
C GLY A 318 21.45 15.73 -16.02
N SER A 319 21.99 14.54 -15.78
CA SER A 319 23.33 14.13 -16.21
C SER A 319 23.27 13.39 -17.55
N PRO A 320 24.26 13.54 -18.46
CA PRO A 320 24.36 12.73 -19.67
C PRO A 320 24.41 11.22 -19.38
N ASN A 321 24.91 10.83 -18.20
CA ASN A 321 24.98 9.43 -17.75
C ASN A 321 23.68 8.96 -17.07
N GLY A 322 22.63 9.78 -17.05
CA GLY A 322 21.34 9.51 -16.42
C GLY A 322 20.45 8.51 -17.17
N THR A 323 21.02 7.61 -17.98
CA THR A 323 20.29 6.55 -18.68
C THR A 323 20.47 5.23 -17.94
N LEU A 324 19.48 4.87 -17.11
CA LEU A 324 19.58 3.73 -16.20
C LEU A 324 18.67 2.60 -16.66
N TYR A 325 19.21 1.38 -16.73
CA TYR A 325 18.44 0.16 -16.96
C TYR A 325 18.47 -0.71 -15.71
N SER A 326 17.32 -1.24 -15.32
CA SER A 326 17.22 -2.15 -14.18
C SER A 326 17.90 -3.50 -14.46
N PRO A 327 18.17 -4.31 -13.42
CA PRO A 327 18.36 -5.75 -13.58
C PRO A 327 17.16 -6.40 -14.31
N PRO A 328 17.34 -7.58 -14.93
CA PRO A 328 16.23 -8.33 -15.51
C PRO A 328 15.34 -8.91 -14.40
N PHE A 329 14.03 -8.90 -14.62
CA PHE A 329 13.04 -9.48 -13.71
C PHE A 329 12.09 -10.42 -14.47
N TYR A 330 11.42 -11.32 -13.75
CA TYR A 330 10.37 -12.18 -14.30
C TYR A 330 9.01 -11.83 -13.71
N SER A 331 8.00 -11.60 -14.55
CA SER A 331 6.63 -11.36 -14.10
C SER A 331 6.00 -12.61 -13.49
N SER A 332 4.86 -12.45 -12.83
CA SER A 332 4.09 -13.57 -12.26
C SER A 332 3.67 -14.63 -13.30
N LYS A 333 3.48 -14.24 -14.57
CA LYS A 333 3.21 -15.14 -15.69
C LYS A 333 4.46 -15.69 -16.39
N GLY A 334 5.66 -15.28 -15.95
CA GLY A 334 6.93 -15.77 -16.47
C GLY A 334 7.55 -14.94 -17.61
N TYR A 335 6.98 -13.78 -17.98
CA TYR A 335 7.58 -12.87 -18.95
C TYR A 335 8.81 -12.17 -18.36
N ALA A 336 9.94 -12.18 -19.07
CA ALA A 336 11.10 -11.41 -18.67
C ALA A 336 10.92 -9.93 -19.05
N PHE A 337 11.32 -9.03 -18.16
CA PHE A 337 11.22 -7.59 -18.39
C PHE A 337 12.39 -6.80 -17.78
N GLN A 338 12.54 -5.56 -18.24
CA GLN A 338 13.52 -4.59 -17.77
C GLN A 338 12.88 -3.19 -17.74
N ILE A 339 13.25 -2.37 -16.77
CA ILE A 339 12.81 -0.98 -16.64
C ILE A 339 13.93 -0.06 -17.13
N TYR A 340 13.55 0.95 -17.90
CA TYR A 340 14.43 2.04 -18.32
C TYR A 340 13.99 3.34 -17.61
N LEU A 341 14.90 3.97 -16.89
CA LEU A 341 14.72 5.28 -16.27
C LEU A 341 15.63 6.29 -16.97
N ASN A 342 15.03 7.33 -17.52
CA ASN A 342 15.73 8.43 -18.18
C ASN A 342 15.72 9.68 -17.29
N LEU A 343 16.90 10.11 -16.86
CA LEU A 343 17.13 11.31 -16.05
C LEU A 343 17.93 12.37 -16.82
N THR A 344 18.18 12.17 -18.11
CA THR A 344 19.03 13.06 -18.93
C THR A 344 18.35 14.36 -19.33
N HIS A 345 17.02 14.38 -19.36
CA HIS A 345 16.26 15.58 -19.74
C HIS A 345 16.46 16.68 -18.70
N VAL A 346 16.34 17.95 -19.09
CA VAL A 346 16.64 19.07 -18.20
C VAL A 346 15.68 19.12 -17.01
N THR A 347 14.40 18.82 -17.25
CA THR A 347 13.32 19.06 -16.27
C THR A 347 12.62 17.82 -15.75
N ASN A 348 12.58 16.73 -16.54
CA ASN A 348 11.64 15.63 -16.33
C ASN A 348 12.38 14.29 -16.34
N ALA A 349 12.02 13.42 -15.42
CA ALA A 349 12.39 12.03 -15.48
C ALA A 349 11.36 11.27 -16.35
N GLY A 350 11.84 10.39 -17.22
CA GLY A 350 11.01 9.44 -17.97
C GLY A 350 11.20 8.01 -17.47
N ILE A 351 10.17 7.17 -17.54
CA ILE A 351 10.24 5.76 -17.16
C ILE A 351 9.52 4.89 -18.20
N TYR A 352 10.16 3.79 -18.61
CA TYR A 352 9.66 2.89 -19.65
C TYR A 352 9.81 1.43 -19.25
N PHE A 353 8.78 0.63 -19.55
CA PHE A 353 8.77 -0.81 -19.39
C PHE A 353 9.15 -1.48 -20.70
N HIS A 354 10.07 -2.44 -20.65
CA HIS A 354 10.47 -3.25 -21.80
C HIS A 354 10.27 -4.74 -21.50
N LEU A 355 9.68 -5.48 -22.44
CA LEU A 355 9.86 -6.94 -22.47
C LEU A 355 11.25 -7.27 -23.00
N ILE A 356 11.88 -8.28 -22.42
CA ILE A 356 13.19 -8.77 -22.84
C ILE A 356 13.13 -10.26 -23.12
N SER A 357 14.09 -10.79 -23.88
CA SER A 357 14.18 -12.23 -24.13
C SER A 357 14.43 -12.98 -22.81
N GLY A 358 13.54 -13.92 -22.48
CA GLY A 358 13.59 -14.73 -21.27
C GLY A 358 13.66 -16.23 -21.55
N ALA A 359 13.96 -17.00 -20.50
CA ALA A 359 14.05 -18.46 -20.58
C ALA A 359 12.71 -19.14 -20.87
N ASN A 360 11.59 -18.48 -20.50
CA ASN A 360 10.25 -19.04 -20.64
C ASN A 360 9.59 -18.71 -21.99
N ASP A 361 10.24 -17.89 -22.83
CA ASP A 361 9.60 -17.28 -24.00
C ASP A 361 8.96 -18.27 -24.99
N ASP A 362 9.50 -19.49 -25.09
CA ASP A 362 8.97 -20.56 -25.96
C ASP A 362 7.62 -21.11 -25.50
N GLN A 363 7.25 -20.92 -24.23
CA GLN A 363 6.02 -21.44 -23.62
C GLN A 363 4.97 -20.34 -23.39
N LEU A 364 5.35 -19.08 -23.59
CA LEU A 364 4.49 -17.92 -23.33
C LEU A 364 3.62 -17.58 -24.53
N GLN A 365 2.46 -16.98 -24.25
CA GLN A 365 1.60 -16.41 -25.28
C GLN A 365 2.24 -15.14 -25.86
N TRP A 366 2.20 -14.99 -27.18
CA TRP A 366 2.66 -13.77 -27.87
C TRP A 366 1.63 -13.33 -28.93
N PRO A 367 1.41 -12.01 -29.13
CA PRO A 367 1.93 -10.89 -28.34
C PRO A 367 1.47 -10.92 -26.87
N CYS A 368 2.25 -10.32 -25.97
CA CYS A 368 2.03 -10.39 -24.51
C CYS A 368 0.65 -9.81 -24.12
N PRO A 369 -0.33 -10.62 -23.66
CA PRO A 369 -1.69 -10.16 -23.51
C PRO A 369 -1.97 -9.62 -22.10
N TRP A 370 -2.40 -8.35 -22.03
CA TRP A 370 -3.05 -7.73 -20.86
C TRP A 370 -2.29 -7.85 -19.54
N GLN A 371 -0.97 -7.74 -19.57
CA GLN A 371 -0.15 -7.63 -18.37
C GLN A 371 -0.05 -6.16 -17.99
N GLN A 372 -0.56 -5.79 -16.81
CA GLN A 372 -0.38 -4.45 -16.28
C GLN A 372 0.92 -4.38 -15.48
N ALA A 373 1.82 -3.49 -15.91
CA ALA A 373 3.06 -3.17 -15.21
C ALA A 373 2.89 -1.85 -14.46
N THR A 374 2.93 -1.91 -13.14
CA THR A 374 2.86 -0.76 -12.24
C THR A 374 4.26 -0.44 -11.71
N MET A 375 4.72 0.78 -11.97
CA MET A 375 6.03 1.31 -11.56
C MET A 375 5.81 2.44 -10.56
N THR A 376 6.34 2.27 -9.35
CA THR A 376 6.15 3.23 -8.25
C THR A 376 7.47 3.71 -7.72
N LEU A 377 7.77 5.00 -7.90
CA LEU A 377 8.85 5.68 -7.19
C LEU A 377 8.41 5.94 -5.76
N LEU A 378 9.08 5.27 -4.82
CA LEU A 378 8.72 5.30 -3.40
C LEU A 378 9.09 6.63 -2.75
N ASP A 379 8.10 7.31 -2.16
CA ASP A 379 8.35 8.33 -1.15
C ASP A 379 8.70 7.60 0.16
N GLN A 380 9.95 7.67 0.61
CA GLN A 380 10.52 6.87 1.69
C GLN A 380 10.18 7.42 3.09
N ASN A 381 9.02 8.05 3.22
CA ASN A 381 8.55 8.58 4.48
C ASN A 381 8.40 7.45 5.53
N PRO A 382 8.80 7.67 6.79
CA PRO A 382 8.69 6.69 7.87
C PRO A 382 7.28 6.11 8.06
N ASP A 383 6.24 6.89 7.80
CA ASP A 383 4.84 6.47 7.96
C ASP A 383 4.19 6.24 6.60
N ILE A 384 3.79 4.99 6.32
CA ILE A 384 3.16 4.59 5.05
C ILE A 384 1.91 5.45 4.72
N ARG A 385 1.21 5.98 5.73
CA ARG A 385 0.02 6.81 5.56
C ARG A 385 0.35 8.18 4.95
N GLN A 386 1.55 8.68 5.19
CA GLN A 386 2.02 10.01 4.76
C GLN A 386 2.81 9.97 3.45
N ARG A 387 3.13 8.79 2.92
CA ARG A 387 3.84 8.63 1.64
C ARG A 387 3.01 9.14 0.47
N MET A 388 3.61 9.99 -0.35
CA MET A 388 3.04 10.48 -1.62
C MET A 388 3.79 9.88 -2.81
N SER A 389 4.00 8.55 -2.79
CA SER A 389 4.73 7.84 -3.85
C SER A 389 4.18 8.14 -5.24
N ASN A 390 5.08 8.35 -6.20
CA ASN A 390 4.75 8.67 -7.59
C ASN A 390 4.62 7.39 -8.40
N GLN A 391 3.46 7.18 -9.02
CA GLN A 391 3.09 5.88 -9.59
C GLN A 391 2.50 6.04 -11.00
N ARG A 392 2.97 5.19 -11.91
CA ARG A 392 2.38 5.02 -13.25
C ARG A 392 2.19 3.54 -13.54
N SER A 393 1.17 3.24 -14.33
CA SER A 393 0.88 1.88 -14.80
C SER A 393 0.70 1.91 -16.31
N ILE A 394 1.19 0.89 -17.00
CA ILE A 394 0.94 0.63 -18.41
C ILE A 394 0.41 -0.80 -18.55
N THR A 395 -0.32 -1.09 -19.62
CA THR A 395 -0.82 -2.44 -19.90
C THR A 395 -0.41 -2.88 -21.30
N THR A 396 0.07 -4.12 -21.42
CA THR A 396 0.43 -4.68 -22.72
C THR A 396 -0.82 -5.00 -23.55
N ASP A 397 -1.09 -4.18 -24.57
CA ASP A 397 -2.17 -4.44 -25.53
C ASP A 397 -1.65 -5.39 -26.63
N PRO A 398 -2.13 -6.66 -26.68
CA PRO A 398 -1.63 -7.62 -27.67
C PRO A 398 -1.96 -7.24 -29.12
N PHE A 399 -2.84 -6.25 -29.34
CA PHE A 399 -3.24 -5.79 -30.66
C PHE A 399 -2.50 -4.53 -31.10
N MET A 400 -1.67 -3.92 -30.25
CA MET A 400 -0.88 -2.74 -30.61
C MET A 400 0.17 -3.08 -31.67
N THR A 401 0.16 -2.35 -32.78
CA THR A 401 1.11 -2.50 -33.89
C THR A 401 2.10 -1.34 -33.95
N THR A 402 3.32 -1.62 -34.42
CA THR A 402 4.34 -0.62 -34.77
C THR A 402 4.08 -0.04 -36.17
N ASN A 403 4.79 1.05 -36.51
CA ASN A 403 4.74 1.67 -37.84
C ASN A 403 5.08 0.70 -38.99
N ASN A 404 5.83 -0.37 -38.70
CA ASN A 404 6.24 -1.38 -39.66
C ASN A 404 5.25 -2.56 -39.76
N GLY A 405 4.10 -2.48 -39.08
CA GLY A 405 3.05 -3.50 -39.07
C GLY A 405 3.32 -4.73 -38.18
N SER A 406 4.43 -4.77 -37.44
CA SER A 406 4.67 -5.80 -36.42
C SER A 406 3.92 -5.49 -35.12
N TYR A 407 3.62 -6.49 -34.30
CA TYR A 407 3.05 -6.24 -32.98
C TYR A 407 4.12 -5.67 -32.02
N PHE A 408 3.80 -4.59 -31.32
CA PHE A 408 4.71 -3.91 -30.40
C PHE A 408 5.14 -4.83 -29.25
N TRP A 409 4.20 -5.59 -28.71
CA TRP A 409 4.39 -6.54 -27.61
C TRP A 409 4.64 -7.99 -28.07
N ASP A 410 5.09 -8.20 -29.32
CA ASP A 410 5.53 -9.51 -29.79
C ASP A 410 6.82 -9.95 -29.09
N ARG A 411 7.24 -11.20 -29.32
CA ARG A 411 8.42 -11.79 -28.71
C ARG A 411 9.67 -10.94 -28.98
N PRO A 412 10.46 -10.54 -27.95
CA PRO A 412 11.65 -9.70 -28.14
C PRO A 412 12.69 -10.29 -29.10
N SER A 413 12.77 -11.61 -29.25
CA SER A 413 13.64 -12.23 -30.26
C SER A 413 13.26 -11.89 -31.71
N LYS A 414 11.99 -11.56 -31.96
CA LYS A 414 11.42 -11.25 -33.27
C LYS A 414 11.38 -9.75 -33.54
N VAL A 415 11.00 -8.94 -32.55
CA VAL A 415 10.78 -7.48 -32.74
C VAL A 415 11.78 -6.60 -31.98
N GLY A 416 12.59 -7.17 -31.11
CA GLY A 416 13.52 -6.43 -30.25
C GLY A 416 14.92 -6.28 -30.83
N ALA A 417 15.62 -5.25 -30.36
CA ALA A 417 17.03 -5.00 -30.68
C ALA A 417 17.98 -5.74 -29.74
N VAL A 418 19.20 -5.95 -30.21
CA VAL A 418 20.29 -6.52 -29.42
C VAL A 418 20.70 -5.53 -28.32
N ALA A 419 20.76 -6.03 -27.08
CA ALA A 419 21.25 -5.31 -25.91
C ALA A 419 22.21 -6.22 -25.13
N VAL A 420 22.93 -5.63 -24.16
CA VAL A 420 23.97 -6.34 -23.40
C VAL A 420 23.73 -6.13 -21.91
N PHE A 421 23.69 -7.22 -21.14
CA PHE A 421 23.64 -7.16 -19.68
C PHE A 421 24.98 -6.68 -19.10
N PRO A 422 25.03 -6.21 -17.84
CA PRO A 422 26.28 -5.78 -17.20
C PRO A 422 27.40 -6.84 -17.19
N ASN A 423 27.04 -8.14 -17.24
CA ASN A 423 28.00 -9.24 -17.31
C ASN A 423 28.51 -9.57 -18.73
N GLY A 424 28.12 -8.79 -19.75
CA GLY A 424 28.51 -8.99 -21.15
C GLY A 424 27.59 -9.92 -21.96
N THR A 425 26.60 -10.56 -21.34
CA THR A 425 25.68 -11.47 -22.04
C THR A 425 24.74 -10.68 -22.95
N GLN A 426 24.66 -11.08 -24.22
CA GLN A 426 23.73 -10.49 -25.18
C GLN A 426 22.30 -11.00 -24.97
N PHE A 427 21.33 -10.11 -25.14
CA PHE A 427 19.90 -10.44 -25.09
C PHE A 427 19.13 -9.55 -26.06
N ARG A 428 17.82 -9.78 -26.21
CA ARG A 428 16.94 -8.95 -27.05
C ARG A 428 15.99 -8.12 -26.19
N ARG A 429 15.93 -6.81 -26.44
CA ARG A 429 15.04 -5.87 -25.76
C ARG A 429 13.96 -5.39 -26.73
N GLY A 430 12.70 -5.58 -26.38
CA GLY A 430 11.55 -5.06 -27.12
C GLY A 430 11.42 -3.53 -27.00
N GLY A 431 10.40 -2.97 -27.66
CA GLY A 431 10.06 -1.55 -27.56
C GLY A 431 9.78 -1.13 -26.12
N GLY A 432 10.20 0.08 -25.75
CA GLY A 432 9.91 0.64 -24.43
C GLY A 432 8.55 1.32 -24.42
N TYR A 433 7.71 1.03 -23.45
CA TYR A 433 6.40 1.68 -23.33
C TYR A 433 6.29 2.34 -21.96
N GLY A 434 5.97 3.63 -21.92
CA GLY A 434 5.99 4.39 -20.69
C GLY A 434 5.75 5.86 -20.92
N THR A 435 6.39 6.70 -20.11
CA THR A 435 6.17 8.15 -20.09
C THR A 435 7.49 8.91 -20.07
N SER A 436 7.57 10.02 -20.80
CA SER A 436 8.67 10.99 -20.66
C SER A 436 8.49 11.98 -19.50
N ALA A 437 7.27 12.08 -18.95
CA ALA A 437 6.86 12.94 -17.86
C ALA A 437 6.45 12.11 -16.62
N PHE A 438 7.34 11.25 -16.16
CA PHE A 438 7.07 10.42 -14.97
C PHE A 438 6.99 11.27 -13.69
N ILE A 439 7.99 12.12 -13.48
CA ILE A 439 8.07 13.10 -12.39
C ILE A 439 9.07 14.20 -12.79
N THR A 440 8.79 15.44 -12.41
CA THR A 440 9.77 16.53 -12.61
C THR A 440 10.97 16.35 -11.67
N HIS A 441 12.15 16.80 -12.10
CA HIS A 441 13.36 16.76 -11.28
C HIS A 441 13.20 17.56 -9.98
N GLU A 442 12.45 18.66 -9.99
CA GLU A 442 12.11 19.42 -8.78
C GLU A 442 11.30 18.58 -7.79
N ARG A 443 10.25 17.88 -8.25
CA ARG A 443 9.46 17.00 -7.39
C ARG A 443 10.24 15.77 -6.94
N LEU A 444 11.10 15.23 -7.80
CA LEU A 444 11.99 14.10 -7.48
C LEU A 444 12.97 14.43 -6.36
N LYS A 445 13.46 15.67 -6.29
CA LYS A 445 14.32 16.18 -5.20
C LYS A 445 13.55 16.60 -3.94
N SER A 446 12.22 16.59 -3.99
CA SER A 446 11.37 16.93 -2.85
C SER A 446 11.01 15.69 -2.02
N ARG A 447 10.40 15.90 -0.84
CA ARG A 447 9.95 14.82 0.06
C ARG A 447 11.08 13.81 0.35
N ASP A 448 10.74 12.53 0.52
CA ASP A 448 11.68 11.47 0.83
C ASP A 448 11.87 10.51 -0.37
N PHE A 449 11.73 10.98 -1.62
CA PHE A 449 11.99 10.12 -2.80
C PHE A 449 13.44 9.66 -2.86
N ILE A 450 14.38 10.56 -2.56
CA ILE A 450 15.81 10.28 -2.41
C ILE A 450 16.14 10.39 -0.92
N LYS A 451 16.53 9.28 -0.29
CA LYS A 451 16.89 9.22 1.14
C LYS A 451 18.19 8.44 1.28
N GLY A 452 19.22 9.04 1.88
CA GLY A 452 20.56 8.41 1.93
C GLY A 452 21.23 8.26 0.56
N ASP A 453 20.86 9.11 -0.42
CA ASP A 453 21.23 8.98 -1.84
C ASP A 453 20.74 7.67 -2.51
N ASP A 454 19.76 7.00 -1.88
CA ASP A 454 19.09 5.81 -2.37
C ASP A 454 17.69 6.14 -2.91
N VAL A 455 17.32 5.46 -3.99
CA VAL A 455 15.98 5.47 -4.58
C VAL A 455 15.47 4.04 -4.76
N TYR A 456 14.17 3.84 -4.48
CA TYR A 456 13.48 2.57 -4.69
C TYR A 456 12.35 2.74 -5.71
N ILE A 457 12.39 1.95 -6.78
CA ILE A 457 11.29 1.79 -7.71
C ILE A 457 10.65 0.42 -7.46
N LEU A 458 9.42 0.43 -6.96
CA LEU A 458 8.62 -0.76 -6.69
C LEU A 458 7.89 -1.19 -7.97
N LEU A 459 7.91 -2.49 -8.26
CA LEU A 459 7.43 -3.04 -9.52
C LEU A 459 6.43 -4.17 -9.26
N THR A 460 5.26 -4.07 -9.86
CA THR A 460 4.25 -5.14 -9.87
C THR A 460 3.81 -5.36 -11.31
N VAL A 461 3.93 -6.60 -11.79
CA VAL A 461 3.47 -7.02 -13.12
C VAL A 461 2.50 -8.19 -12.96
N GLU A 462 1.24 -7.96 -13.29
CA GLU A 462 0.16 -8.93 -13.11
C GLU A 462 -0.82 -8.98 -14.29
N ASP A 463 -1.47 -10.12 -14.43
CA ASP A 463 -2.47 -10.37 -15.47
C ASP A 463 -3.81 -9.73 -15.07
N ILE A 464 -4.30 -8.81 -15.89
CA ILE A 464 -5.57 -8.12 -15.66
C ILE A 464 -6.64 -8.50 -16.69
N SER A 465 -6.45 -9.57 -17.46
CA SER A 465 -7.39 -10.01 -18.52
C SER A 465 -8.80 -10.28 -17.99
N HIS A 466 -8.91 -10.69 -16.72
CA HIS A 466 -10.19 -10.87 -16.02
C HIS A 466 -11.04 -9.59 -15.90
N LEU A 467 -10.45 -8.40 -16.05
CA LEU A 467 -11.17 -7.12 -16.08
C LEU A 467 -11.86 -6.83 -17.42
N ASN A 468 -11.60 -7.63 -18.45
CA ASN A 468 -12.27 -7.50 -19.75
C ASN A 468 -13.77 -7.86 -19.64
N SER A 469 -14.14 -8.74 -18.72
CA SER A 469 -15.52 -9.15 -18.48
C SER A 469 -16.03 -8.54 -17.18
N THR A 470 -16.43 -7.27 -17.23
CA THR A 470 -17.04 -6.58 -16.07
C THR A 470 -18.53 -6.86 -15.92
N GLN A 471 -19.12 -7.67 -16.80
CA GLN A 471 -20.46 -8.19 -16.57
C GLN A 471 -20.50 -9.00 -15.28
N ILE A 472 -21.22 -8.46 -14.30
CA ILE A 472 -21.83 -9.23 -13.23
C ILE A 472 -22.68 -10.27 -13.93
N GLN A 473 -22.14 -11.49 -14.08
CA GLN A 473 -22.98 -12.64 -14.28
C GLN A 473 -23.81 -12.71 -13.01
N ALA A 474 -25.04 -12.19 -13.08
CA ALA A 474 -26.05 -12.43 -12.07
C ALA A 474 -26.15 -13.95 -11.99
N THR A 475 -25.47 -14.53 -11.02
CA THR A 475 -25.61 -15.95 -10.73
C THR A 475 -27.09 -16.09 -10.40
N PRO A 476 -27.85 -16.96 -11.08
CA PRO A 476 -29.23 -17.18 -10.71
C PRO A 476 -29.20 -17.68 -9.27
N THR A 477 -29.61 -16.80 -8.36
CA THR A 477 -29.73 -17.10 -6.94
C THR A 477 -30.57 -18.38 -6.82
N PRO A 478 -30.06 -19.49 -6.27
CA PRO A 478 -30.95 -20.56 -5.87
C PRO A 478 -31.78 -20.00 -4.73
N SER A 479 -33.04 -19.68 -4.98
CA SER A 479 -34.07 -19.18 -4.05
C SER A 479 -33.66 -19.15 -2.56
N VAL A 480 -32.92 -18.12 -2.15
CA VAL A 480 -32.45 -17.92 -0.75
C VAL A 480 -33.58 -17.39 0.15
N GLN A 481 -34.74 -17.06 -0.42
CA GLN A 481 -35.85 -16.42 0.29
C GLN A 481 -36.62 -17.32 1.29
N ASP A 482 -36.45 -18.65 1.32
CA ASP A 482 -37.25 -19.49 2.24
C ASP A 482 -36.72 -19.51 3.69
N LEU A 483 -35.43 -19.24 3.92
CA LEU A 483 -34.81 -19.38 5.26
C LEU A 483 -35.17 -18.22 6.23
N CYS A 484 -35.17 -16.98 5.75
CA CYS A 484 -35.59 -15.82 6.55
C CYS A 484 -37.12 -15.65 6.63
N SER A 485 -37.89 -16.36 5.77
CA SER A 485 -39.35 -16.37 5.85
C SER A 485 -39.87 -17.10 7.10
N LYS A 486 -39.06 -18.02 7.67
CA LYS A 486 -39.39 -18.82 8.87
C LYS A 486 -38.79 -18.27 10.17
N THR A 487 -37.97 -17.22 10.11
CA THR A 487 -37.22 -16.69 11.26
C THR A 487 -37.60 -15.23 11.50
N THR A 488 -38.39 -14.94 12.54
CA THR A 488 -38.71 -13.55 12.93
C THR A 488 -37.64 -13.00 13.86
N CYS A 489 -37.05 -11.86 13.52
CA CYS A 489 -36.17 -11.11 14.42
C CYS A 489 -36.98 -10.05 15.17
N GLU A 490 -36.67 -9.85 16.45
CA GLU A 490 -37.31 -8.86 17.30
C GLU A 490 -36.53 -7.54 17.32
N ASN A 491 -37.16 -6.46 17.82
CA ASN A 491 -36.51 -5.15 18.02
C ASN A 491 -35.81 -4.58 16.77
N ASP A 492 -36.48 -4.64 15.62
CA ASP A 492 -35.96 -4.24 14.31
C ASP A 492 -34.68 -4.98 13.87
N GLY A 493 -34.43 -6.18 14.41
CA GLY A 493 -33.35 -7.04 13.96
C GLY A 493 -33.52 -7.45 12.49
N VAL A 494 -32.42 -7.52 11.75
CA VAL A 494 -32.44 -7.87 10.32
C VAL A 494 -32.03 -9.34 10.17
N CYS A 495 -32.90 -10.18 9.59
CA CYS A 495 -32.52 -11.56 9.29
C CYS A 495 -31.50 -11.58 8.15
N THR A 496 -30.38 -12.28 8.37
CA THR A 496 -29.32 -12.49 7.38
C THR A 496 -28.99 -13.96 7.29
N VAL A 497 -28.65 -14.47 6.10
CA VAL A 497 -28.22 -15.86 5.93
C VAL A 497 -26.70 -15.91 5.89
N ARG A 498 -26.09 -16.69 6.79
CA ARG A 498 -24.64 -16.92 6.85
C ARG A 498 -24.40 -18.43 6.89
N ASP A 499 -23.53 -18.93 6.01
CA ASP A 499 -23.18 -20.36 5.91
C ASP A 499 -24.40 -21.31 5.82
N GLY A 500 -25.46 -20.87 5.13
CA GLY A 500 -26.69 -21.64 4.94
C GLY A 500 -27.67 -21.64 6.13
N LYS A 501 -27.42 -20.84 7.18
CA LYS A 501 -28.33 -20.67 8.33
C LYS A 501 -28.86 -19.24 8.43
N ALA A 502 -30.11 -19.10 8.85
CA ALA A 502 -30.71 -17.80 9.15
C ALA A 502 -30.29 -17.32 10.55
N GLU A 503 -29.72 -16.11 10.63
CA GLU A 503 -29.28 -15.47 11.86
C GLU A 503 -29.79 -14.02 11.93
N CYS A 504 -30.24 -13.58 13.11
CA CYS A 504 -30.71 -12.22 13.32
C CYS A 504 -29.54 -11.27 13.64
N ARG A 505 -29.40 -10.19 12.87
CA ARG A 505 -28.49 -9.07 13.13
C ARG A 505 -29.20 -8.02 13.95
N CYS A 506 -28.75 -7.86 15.20
CA CYS A 506 -29.37 -6.96 16.14
C CYS A 506 -28.90 -5.52 15.98
N ARG A 507 -29.83 -4.58 16.15
CA ARG A 507 -29.55 -3.15 16.06
C ARG A 507 -28.75 -2.68 17.29
N SER A 508 -27.80 -1.77 17.07
CA SER A 508 -27.06 -1.08 18.12
C SER A 508 -26.99 0.42 17.84
N GLY A 509 -27.02 1.21 18.91
CA GLY A 509 -26.74 2.66 18.91
C GLY A 509 -25.46 2.97 19.70
N GLU A 510 -25.23 4.25 19.99
CA GLU A 510 -24.00 4.69 20.68
C GLU A 510 -23.87 4.10 22.10
N ASP A 511 -24.97 4.03 22.85
CA ASP A 511 -24.98 3.61 24.27
C ASP A 511 -25.87 2.39 24.58
N TRP A 512 -26.35 1.69 23.55
CA TRP A 512 -27.21 0.51 23.72
C TRP A 512 -27.12 -0.45 22.54
N TRP A 513 -27.42 -1.72 22.78
CA TRP A 513 -27.49 -2.75 21.74
C TRP A 513 -28.56 -3.79 22.07
N TYR A 514 -29.17 -4.39 21.05
CA TYR A 514 -29.94 -5.62 21.25
C TYR A 514 -29.02 -6.85 21.09
N MET A 515 -29.33 -7.91 21.82
CA MET A 515 -28.57 -9.17 21.86
C MET A 515 -29.50 -10.35 22.11
N GLY A 516 -29.01 -11.57 21.83
CA GLY A 516 -29.82 -12.79 21.83
C GLY A 516 -30.00 -13.35 20.41
N GLU A 517 -30.43 -14.60 20.28
CA GLU A 517 -30.57 -15.27 18.97
C GLU A 517 -31.59 -14.57 18.06
N ARG A 518 -32.55 -13.85 18.65
CA ARG A 518 -33.59 -13.11 17.92
C ARG A 518 -33.57 -11.62 18.24
N CYS A 519 -32.51 -11.12 18.89
CA CYS A 519 -32.39 -9.73 19.33
C CYS A 519 -33.38 -9.33 20.44
N GLU A 520 -33.81 -10.29 21.25
CA GLU A 520 -34.87 -10.14 22.24
C GLU A 520 -34.43 -9.38 23.52
N LYS A 521 -33.12 -9.24 23.77
CA LYS A 521 -32.59 -8.58 24.98
C LYS A 521 -31.94 -7.25 24.65
N ARG A 522 -32.16 -6.23 25.48
CA ARG A 522 -31.49 -4.92 25.36
C ARG A 522 -30.38 -4.79 26.40
N GLY A 523 -29.20 -4.37 25.96
CA GLY A 523 -28.08 -3.96 26.80
C GLY A 523 -27.82 -2.46 26.67
N SER A 524 -27.31 -1.85 27.74
CA SER A 524 -26.80 -0.47 27.73
C SER A 524 -25.55 -0.36 28.60
N THR A 525 -24.64 0.53 28.21
CA THR A 525 -23.42 0.85 28.97
C THR A 525 -23.73 1.29 30.40
N ARG A 526 -24.87 1.94 30.65
CA ARG A 526 -25.32 2.33 32.00
C ARG A 526 -25.60 1.13 32.90
N ASP A 527 -26.24 0.09 32.39
CA ASP A 527 -26.59 -1.10 33.19
C ASP A 527 -25.34 -1.90 33.56
N THR A 528 -24.37 -2.00 32.64
CA THR A 528 -23.08 -2.63 32.90
C THR A 528 -22.27 -1.86 33.94
N ILE A 529 -22.29 -0.52 33.90
CA ILE A 529 -21.63 0.33 34.90
C ILE A 529 -22.31 0.20 36.27
N VAL A 530 -23.64 0.18 36.33
CA VAL A 530 -24.39 0.02 37.61
C VAL A 530 -24.12 -1.35 38.26
N ILE A 531 -24.04 -2.42 37.47
CA ILE A 531 -23.69 -3.75 37.97
C ILE A 531 -22.22 -3.77 38.44
N ALA A 532 -21.29 -3.18 37.70
CA ALA A 532 -19.88 -3.12 38.10
C ALA A 532 -19.65 -2.30 39.38
N VAL A 533 -20.34 -1.18 39.53
CA VAL A 533 -20.26 -0.30 40.72
C VAL A 533 -20.89 -0.96 41.95
N SER A 534 -22.05 -1.60 41.81
CA SER A 534 -22.69 -2.30 42.93
C SER A 534 -21.86 -3.50 43.42
N SER A 535 -21.24 -4.24 42.50
CA SER A 535 -20.35 -5.36 42.82
C SER A 535 -19.10 -4.91 43.60
N THR A 536 -18.48 -3.81 43.19
CA THR A 536 -17.29 -3.26 43.85
C THR A 536 -17.59 -2.70 45.24
N VAL A 537 -18.74 -2.03 45.41
CA VAL A 537 -19.19 -1.54 46.72
C VAL A 537 -19.48 -2.71 47.68
N ALA A 538 -20.09 -3.79 47.21
CA ALA A 538 -20.36 -4.97 48.03
C ALA A 538 -19.06 -5.66 48.51
N VAL A 539 -18.08 -5.81 47.62
CA VAL A 539 -16.76 -6.37 47.97
C VAL A 539 -16.02 -5.47 48.94
N PHE A 540 -16.07 -4.15 48.75
CA PHE A 540 -15.44 -3.19 49.65
C PHE A 540 -16.09 -3.22 51.05
N ALA A 541 -17.42 -3.28 51.13
CA ALA A 541 -18.13 -3.41 52.40
C ALA A 541 -17.78 -4.72 53.13
N LEU A 542 -17.69 -5.84 52.41
CA LEU A 542 -17.29 -7.13 52.97
C LEU A 542 -15.86 -7.09 53.52
N MET A 543 -14.91 -6.53 52.75
CA MET A 543 -13.53 -6.35 53.19
C MET A 543 -13.46 -5.46 54.44
N LEU A 544 -14.24 -4.39 54.50
CA LEU A 544 -14.27 -3.48 55.65
C LEU A 544 -14.83 -4.16 56.90
N ILE A 545 -15.88 -4.98 56.76
CA ILE A 545 -16.41 -5.81 57.86
C ILE A 545 -15.36 -6.81 58.35
N ILE A 546 -14.70 -7.54 57.44
CA ILE A 546 -13.64 -8.50 57.80
C ILE A 546 -12.51 -7.80 58.55
N THR A 547 -12.12 -6.60 58.09
CA THR A 547 -11.06 -5.80 58.72
C THR A 547 -11.47 -5.34 60.11
N LEU A 548 -12.69 -4.83 60.28
CA LEU A 548 -13.22 -4.39 61.58
C LEU A 548 -13.35 -5.56 62.56
N VAL A 549 -13.84 -6.71 62.12
CA VAL A 549 -13.93 -7.93 62.94
C VAL A 549 -12.53 -8.40 63.32
N SER A 550 -11.58 -8.40 62.39
CA SER A 550 -10.20 -8.78 62.65
C SER A 550 -9.54 -7.87 63.68
N VAL A 551 -9.72 -6.55 63.56
CA VAL A 551 -9.24 -5.54 64.52
C VAL A 551 -9.92 -5.70 65.89
N TYR A 552 -11.23 -5.97 65.91
CA TYR A 552 -11.96 -6.21 67.15
C TYR A 552 -11.45 -7.47 67.86
N CYS A 553 -11.29 -8.57 67.12
CA CYS A 553 -10.74 -9.83 67.64
C CYS A 553 -9.30 -9.67 68.14
N THR A 554 -8.45 -8.93 67.41
CA THR A 554 -7.08 -8.65 67.89
C THR A 554 -7.08 -7.75 69.12
N ARG A 555 -7.89 -6.70 69.17
CA ARG A 555 -8.02 -5.85 70.37
C ARG A 555 -8.57 -6.61 71.57
N LYS A 556 -9.55 -7.49 71.37
CA LYS A 556 -10.09 -8.36 72.43
C LYS A 556 -9.02 -9.31 72.95
N LYS A 557 -8.29 -9.99 72.05
CA LYS A 557 -7.16 -10.86 72.40
C LYS A 557 -6.03 -10.10 73.12
N TYR A 558 -5.77 -8.85 72.74
CA TYR A 558 -4.78 -7.99 73.40
C TYR A 558 -5.24 -7.56 74.80
N ARG A 559 -6.53 -7.23 74.97
CA ARG A 559 -7.14 -6.95 76.29
C ARG A 559 -7.15 -8.18 77.19
N GLU A 560 -7.44 -9.36 76.66
CA GLU A 560 -7.38 -10.63 77.41
C GLU A 560 -5.94 -10.95 77.84
N ARG A 561 -4.94 -10.71 76.98
CA ARG A 561 -3.51 -10.82 77.35
C ARG A 561 -3.05 -9.80 78.39
N MET A 562 -3.54 -8.56 78.34
CA MET A 562 -3.26 -7.56 79.38
C MET A 562 -3.97 -7.90 80.71
N SER A 563 -5.13 -8.55 80.66
CA SER A 563 -5.82 -9.03 81.86
C SER A 563 -5.20 -10.30 82.45
N SER A 564 -4.45 -11.09 81.66
CA SER A 564 -3.77 -12.31 82.13
C SER A 564 -2.34 -12.06 82.65
N ASN A 565 -1.78 -10.87 82.45
CA ASN A 565 -0.46 -10.50 82.94
C ASN A 565 -0.57 -9.46 84.07
N GLY A 566 -1.05 -9.92 85.23
CA GLY A 566 -0.71 -9.34 86.54
C GLY A 566 0.68 -9.84 86.99
N PRO A 567 1.38 -9.07 87.85
CA PRO A 567 2.83 -8.98 87.86
C PRO A 567 3.49 -10.12 88.64
N ASN A 568 4.56 -10.70 88.10
CA ASN A 568 5.60 -11.32 88.91
C ASN A 568 6.98 -11.21 88.25
N LEU A 569 7.78 -10.33 88.84
CA LEU A 569 9.23 -10.31 89.02
C LEU A 569 10.11 -11.24 88.15
N THR A 570 11.14 -10.69 87.52
CA THR A 570 12.45 -10.48 88.17
C THR A 570 13.38 -9.64 87.29
N LEU A 571 14.09 -8.72 87.95
CA LEU A 571 15.26 -8.03 87.42
C LEU A 571 16.38 -9.04 87.19
N GLN A 572 16.96 -9.07 86.00
CA GLN A 572 18.39 -9.35 85.87
C GLN A 572 18.98 -8.54 84.71
N ASN A 573 19.93 -7.68 85.08
CA ASN A 573 20.81 -6.93 84.20
C ASN A 573 21.61 -7.89 83.29
N GLN A 574 21.87 -7.48 82.05
CA GLN A 574 23.25 -7.26 81.56
C GLN A 574 23.27 -6.69 80.14
N HIS A 575 24.16 -5.71 79.96
CA HIS A 575 24.59 -5.09 78.71
C HIS A 575 25.23 -6.10 77.74
N ALA A 576 25.08 -5.86 76.43
CA ALA A 576 26.16 -5.59 75.46
C ALA A 576 25.93 -6.19 74.06
N PHE A 577 26.24 -5.34 73.07
CA PHE A 577 26.39 -5.51 71.61
C PHE A 577 25.13 -5.53 70.73
#